data_AF-A0AAW0DPU2-F1
#
_entry.id   AF-A0AAW0DPU2-F1
#
_cell.length_a   1.000
_cell.length_b   1.000
_cell.length_c   1.000
_cell.angle_alpha   90.00
_cell.angle_beta   90.00
_cell.angle_gamma   90.00
#
_symmetry.space_group_name_H-M   'P 1'
#
loop_
_entity.id
_entity.type
_entity.pdbx_description
1 polymer ?
#
loop_
_entity_poly.entity_id
_entity_poly.type
_entity_poly.pdbx_seq_one_letter_code
_entity_poly.pdbx_strand_id
1 'polypeptide(L)'
;PPNAPAWFTDAHASMTHIDLGCHYRPIVAAWTRMEAASRFEHSESNLSAKSRPKSIGVWIRSKRTAAASINDPVQYAEEWRAWWDLLQPSWRTKDKDGQWAITATYGGAGREWGPLYRWGINGILTVVASLYFWGCVVQGKPEFLGSWERAVQDV
;
A
#
# COMPACT_ATOMS: atom_id res chain seq x y z
N PRO A 1 14.74 5.02 -10.22
CA PRO A 1 15.37 4.29 -11.35
C PRO A 1 15.70 5.26 -12.50
N PRO A 2 16.75 5.04 -13.32
CA PRO A 2 17.25 6.02 -14.29
C PRO A 2 16.26 6.44 -15.39
N ASN A 3 15.25 5.61 -15.66
CA ASN A 3 14.21 5.87 -16.68
C ASN A 3 12.80 6.00 -16.07
N ALA A 4 12.71 6.30 -14.77
CA ALA A 4 11.42 6.43 -14.12
C ALA A 4 10.72 7.73 -14.58
N PRO A 5 9.41 7.68 -14.92
CA PRO A 5 8.65 8.87 -15.26
C PRO A 5 8.46 9.78 -14.04
N ALA A 6 8.18 11.06 -14.30
CA ALA A 6 8.01 12.08 -13.26
C ALA A 6 7.01 11.66 -12.17
N TRP A 7 5.87 11.05 -12.54
CA TRP A 7 4.88 10.60 -11.56
C TRP A 7 5.46 9.60 -10.55
N PHE A 8 6.37 8.72 -10.98
CA PHE A 8 6.99 7.73 -10.10
C PHE A 8 8.04 8.38 -9.23
N THR A 9 8.90 9.24 -9.80
CA THR A 9 9.96 9.92 -9.04
C THR A 9 9.36 10.81 -7.96
N ASP A 10 8.30 11.56 -8.29
CA ASP A 10 7.62 12.46 -7.37
C ASP A 10 6.95 11.67 -6.23
N ALA A 11 6.25 10.58 -6.58
CA ALA A 11 5.62 9.71 -5.60
C ALA A 11 6.65 9.04 -4.68
N HIS A 12 7.74 8.51 -5.23
CA HIS A 12 8.80 7.87 -4.45
C HIS A 12 9.46 8.87 -3.51
N ALA A 13 9.82 10.07 -4.00
CA ALA A 13 10.39 11.13 -3.17
C ALA A 13 9.42 11.53 -2.04
N SER A 14 8.13 11.67 -2.34
CA SER A 14 7.13 11.98 -1.33
C SER A 14 7.00 10.89 -0.25
N MET A 15 7.03 9.60 -0.63
CA MET A 15 6.82 8.47 0.30
C MET A 15 8.09 8.03 1.03
N THR A 16 9.22 8.67 0.75
CA THR A 16 10.50 8.41 1.43
C THR A 16 11.04 9.64 2.15
N HIS A 17 10.26 10.73 2.19
CA HIS A 17 10.67 11.97 2.84
C HIS A 17 10.83 11.81 4.36
N ILE A 18 9.91 11.08 4.99
CA ILE A 18 10.02 10.67 6.40
C ILE A 18 10.45 9.20 6.45
N ASP A 19 11.50 8.92 7.23
CA ASP A 19 11.94 7.55 7.48
C ASP A 19 11.02 6.89 8.52
N LEU A 20 10.18 5.98 8.04
CA LEU A 20 9.26 5.19 8.85
C LEU A 20 9.90 3.87 9.35
N GLY A 21 11.20 3.68 9.13
CA GLY A 21 11.96 2.58 9.71
C GLY A 21 12.07 1.32 8.85
N CYS A 22 12.73 0.30 9.42
CA CYS A 22 13.21 -0.88 8.69
C CYS A 22 12.10 -1.78 8.12
N HIS A 23 10.87 -1.71 8.63
CA HIS A 23 9.75 -2.49 8.11
C HIS A 23 9.08 -1.82 6.90
N TYR A 24 9.08 -0.48 6.81
CA TYR A 24 8.45 0.24 5.71
C TYR A 24 9.32 0.30 4.45
N ARG A 25 10.65 0.47 4.61
CA ARG A 25 11.58 0.56 3.47
C ARG A 25 11.51 -0.63 2.49
N PRO A 26 11.39 -1.90 2.95
CA PRO A 26 11.22 -3.04 2.06
C PRO A 26 9.98 -2.96 1.17
N ILE A 27 8.86 -2.42 1.64
CA ILE A 27 7.65 -2.22 0.84
C ILE A 27 7.92 -1.25 -0.31
N VAL A 28 8.55 -0.10 -0.01
CA VAL A 28 8.90 0.89 -1.05
C VAL A 28 9.85 0.28 -2.08
N ALA A 29 10.82 -0.53 -1.64
CA ALA A 29 11.72 -1.23 -2.53
C ALA A 29 10.99 -2.29 -3.39
N ALA A 30 10.06 -3.05 -2.82
CA ALA A 30 9.25 -4.03 -3.54
C ALA A 30 8.36 -3.36 -4.59
N TRP A 31 7.66 -2.29 -4.23
CA TRP A 31 6.88 -1.46 -5.15
C TRP A 31 7.76 -0.90 -6.28
N THR A 32 8.93 -0.37 -5.96
CA THR A 32 9.88 0.14 -6.96
C THR A 32 10.30 -0.93 -7.97
N ARG A 33 10.58 -2.15 -7.51
CA ARG A 33 10.91 -3.28 -8.38
C ARG A 33 9.73 -3.67 -9.26
N MET A 34 8.53 -3.69 -8.71
CA MET A 34 7.31 -4.03 -9.45
C MET A 34 7.04 -3.03 -10.58
N GLU A 35 7.11 -1.72 -10.30
CA GLU A 35 6.94 -0.69 -11.32
C GLU A 35 8.07 -0.69 -12.37
N ALA A 36 9.31 -0.95 -11.95
CA ALA A 36 10.42 -1.09 -12.89
C ALA A 36 10.23 -2.30 -13.81
N ALA A 37 9.73 -3.43 -13.27
CA ALA A 37 9.44 -4.63 -14.05
C ALA A 37 8.28 -4.43 -15.04
N SER A 38 7.29 -3.61 -14.70
CA SER A 38 6.22 -3.19 -15.62
C SER A 38 6.65 -2.08 -16.59
N ARG A 39 7.92 -1.64 -16.53
CA ARG A 39 8.44 -0.51 -17.31
C ARG A 39 7.66 0.79 -17.07
N PHE A 40 7.07 0.93 -15.88
CA PHE A 40 6.23 2.06 -15.49
C PHE A 40 5.00 2.26 -16.39
N GLU A 41 4.52 1.20 -17.05
CA GLU A 41 3.29 1.23 -17.82
C GLU A 41 2.07 1.43 -16.91
N HIS A 42 0.86 1.39 -17.45
CA HIS A 42 -0.37 1.39 -16.67
C HIS A 42 -1.02 0.01 -16.74
N SER A 43 -1.53 -0.49 -15.63
CA SER A 43 -2.37 -1.68 -15.68
C SER A 43 -3.72 -1.35 -16.31
N GLU A 44 -4.32 -2.32 -17.01
CA GLU A 44 -5.62 -2.17 -17.67
C GLU A 44 -6.77 -1.85 -16.70
N SER A 45 -6.59 -2.16 -15.41
CA SER A 45 -7.55 -1.84 -14.35
C SER A 45 -6.85 -1.26 -13.12
N ASN A 46 -7.64 -0.62 -12.27
CA ASN A 46 -7.18 -0.02 -11.01
C ASN A 46 -7.41 -0.98 -9.83
N LEU A 47 -6.76 -0.73 -8.69
CA LEU A 47 -7.17 -1.35 -7.44
C LEU A 47 -8.63 -1.02 -7.10
N SER A 48 -9.32 -1.98 -6.51
CA SER A 48 -10.69 -1.77 -6.04
C SER A 48 -10.76 -0.60 -5.07
N ALA A 49 -11.69 0.33 -5.32
CA ALA A 49 -11.98 1.43 -4.41
C ALA A 49 -12.96 1.03 -3.29
N LYS A 50 -13.51 -0.19 -3.32
CA LYS A 50 -14.47 -0.69 -2.33
C LYS A 50 -13.81 -0.73 -0.94
N SER A 51 -14.48 -0.14 0.05
CA SER A 51 -14.02 -0.03 1.45
C SER A 51 -12.69 0.71 1.65
N ARG A 52 -12.10 1.31 0.61
CA ARG A 52 -10.86 2.09 0.75
C ARG A 52 -11.04 3.24 1.74
N PRO A 53 -10.04 3.52 2.61
CA PRO A 53 -10.13 4.62 3.55
C PRO A 53 -10.52 5.94 2.87
N LYS A 54 -11.43 6.69 3.49
CA LYS A 54 -12.04 7.88 2.88
C LYS A 54 -10.98 8.93 2.53
N SER A 55 -10.00 9.11 3.41
CA SER A 55 -8.88 10.05 3.24
C SER A 55 -8.05 9.74 2.00
N ILE A 56 -7.83 8.46 1.68
CA ILE A 56 -7.13 8.02 0.47
C ILE A 56 -7.97 8.27 -0.78
N GLY A 57 -9.29 8.06 -0.70
CA GLY A 57 -10.21 8.44 -1.77
C GLY A 57 -10.19 9.95 -2.07
N VAL A 58 -10.14 10.79 -1.02
CA VAL A 58 -10.01 12.25 -1.16
C VAL A 58 -8.67 12.62 -1.79
N TRP A 59 -7.58 12.03 -1.31
CA TRP A 59 -6.22 12.23 -1.83
C TRP A 59 -6.10 11.94 -3.34
N ILE A 60 -6.70 10.85 -3.81
CA ILE A 60 -6.70 10.52 -5.23
C ILE A 60 -7.51 11.53 -6.04
N ARG A 61 -8.69 11.93 -5.53
CA ARG A 61 -9.56 12.92 -6.19
C ARG A 61 -8.94 14.32 -6.25
N SER A 62 -8.11 14.68 -5.27
CA SER A 62 -7.36 15.94 -5.28
C SER A 62 -6.15 15.91 -6.22
N LYS A 63 -6.03 14.90 -7.09
CA LYS A 63 -4.86 14.68 -7.96
C LYS A 63 -3.56 14.51 -7.17
N ARG A 64 -3.65 14.07 -5.91
CA ARG A 64 -2.49 13.79 -5.03
C ARG A 64 -1.63 15.01 -4.73
N THR A 65 -2.19 16.21 -4.83
CA THR A 65 -1.46 17.48 -4.66
C THR A 65 -1.09 17.78 -3.21
N ALA A 66 -1.79 17.20 -2.24
CA ALA A 66 -1.54 17.34 -0.81
C ALA A 66 -1.61 15.97 -0.13
N ALA A 67 -0.94 15.78 1.01
CA ALA A 67 -1.00 14.53 1.76
C ALA A 67 -2.42 14.20 2.24
N ALA A 68 -2.72 12.90 2.44
CA ALA A 68 -4.00 12.49 3.00
C ALA A 68 -4.11 12.91 4.48
N SER A 69 -5.23 13.54 4.84
CA SER A 69 -5.53 13.89 6.23
C SER A 69 -6.13 12.67 6.97
N ILE A 70 -5.43 12.19 7.99
CA ILE A 70 -5.86 11.09 8.87
C ILE A 70 -5.98 11.67 10.28
N ASN A 71 -7.22 11.88 10.73
CA ASN A 71 -7.49 12.53 12.02
C ASN A 71 -7.74 11.51 13.15
N ASP A 72 -8.24 10.32 12.80
CA ASP A 72 -8.49 9.22 13.73
C ASP A 72 -7.70 7.98 13.26
N PRO A 73 -6.53 7.70 13.88
CA PRO A 73 -5.71 6.55 13.53
C PRO A 73 -6.39 5.20 13.80
N VAL A 74 -7.32 5.12 14.76
CA VAL A 74 -8.03 3.89 15.13
C VAL A 74 -9.04 3.56 14.05
N GLN A 75 -9.91 4.52 13.71
CA GLN A 75 -10.87 4.37 12.63
C GLN A 75 -10.15 4.08 11.30
N TYR A 76 -9.04 4.77 11.03
CA TYR A 76 -8.27 4.55 9.82
C TYR A 76 -7.72 3.12 9.74
N ALA A 77 -7.25 2.55 10.85
CA ALA A 77 -6.77 1.17 10.90
C ALA A 77 -7.88 0.16 10.55
N GLU A 78 -9.12 0.41 10.98
CA GLU A 78 -10.28 -0.42 10.67
C GLU A 78 -10.66 -0.32 9.18
N GLU A 79 -10.76 0.90 8.66
CA GLU A 79 -11.03 1.14 7.22
C GLU A 79 -9.95 0.51 6.35
N TRP A 80 -8.67 0.66 6.73
CA TRP A 80 -7.54 0.12 6.00
C TRP A 80 -7.60 -1.41 5.96
N ARG A 81 -7.88 -2.05 7.11
CA ARG A 81 -8.00 -3.50 7.21
C ARG A 81 -9.15 -4.04 6.37
N ALA A 82 -10.32 -3.39 6.43
CA ALA A 82 -11.48 -3.79 5.63
C ALA A 82 -11.20 -3.66 4.12
N TRP A 83 -10.45 -2.65 3.70
CA TRP A 83 -9.99 -2.51 2.32
C TRP A 83 -8.99 -3.60 1.94
N TRP A 84 -7.97 -3.80 2.78
CA TRP A 84 -6.91 -4.77 2.54
C TRP A 84 -7.44 -6.20 2.45
N ASP A 85 -8.40 -6.56 3.29
CA ASP A 85 -9.10 -7.86 3.24
C ASP A 85 -9.75 -8.13 1.87
N LEU A 86 -10.31 -7.10 1.22
CA LEU A 86 -10.93 -7.22 -0.10
C LEU A 86 -9.93 -7.31 -1.25
N LEU A 87 -8.68 -6.87 -1.02
CA LEU A 87 -7.64 -6.92 -2.02
C LEU A 87 -6.88 -8.24 -2.01
N GLN A 88 -7.08 -9.08 -1.00
CA GLN A 88 -6.30 -10.30 -0.88
C GLN A 88 -6.58 -11.30 -2.00
N PRO A 89 -5.54 -11.90 -2.58
CA PRO A 89 -5.73 -12.96 -3.55
C PRO A 89 -6.30 -14.20 -2.87
N SER A 90 -7.06 -14.99 -3.62
CA SER A 90 -7.80 -16.15 -3.11
C SER A 90 -6.93 -17.27 -2.54
N TRP A 91 -5.63 -17.29 -2.86
CA TRP A 91 -4.68 -18.26 -2.33
C TRP A 91 -4.12 -17.87 -0.95
N ARG A 92 -4.29 -16.61 -0.49
CA ARG A 92 -4.00 -16.25 0.90
C ARG A 92 -5.17 -16.67 1.77
N THR A 93 -4.87 -17.18 2.95
CA THR A 93 -5.89 -17.52 3.96
C THR A 93 -5.50 -16.93 5.31
N LYS A 94 -6.49 -16.57 6.12
CA LYS A 94 -6.22 -16.10 7.49
C LYS A 94 -5.81 -17.27 8.39
N ASP A 95 -4.83 -17.04 9.24
CA ASP A 95 -4.44 -17.96 10.31
C ASP A 95 -5.46 -17.93 11.47
N LYS A 96 -5.18 -18.69 12.53
CA LYS A 96 -6.01 -18.78 13.73
C LYS A 96 -6.19 -17.44 14.45
N ASP A 97 -5.28 -16.49 14.25
CA ASP A 97 -5.27 -15.17 14.88
C ASP A 97 -5.91 -14.11 13.95
N GLY A 98 -6.45 -14.54 12.80
CA GLY A 98 -7.09 -13.68 11.81
C GLY A 98 -6.13 -12.88 10.93
N GLN A 99 -4.83 -13.21 10.95
CA GLN A 99 -3.79 -12.56 10.14
C GLN A 99 -3.60 -13.29 8.82
N TRP A 100 -3.29 -12.58 7.75
CA TRP A 100 -3.16 -13.20 6.44
C TRP A 100 -1.84 -13.96 6.31
N ALA A 101 -1.93 -15.28 6.11
CA ALA A 101 -0.78 -16.13 5.93
C ALA A 101 -0.56 -16.50 4.45
N ILE A 102 0.70 -16.70 4.08
CA ILE A 102 1.07 -17.33 2.81
C ILE A 102 0.93 -18.84 3.00
N THR A 103 -0.16 -19.41 2.50
CA THR A 103 -0.50 -20.83 2.71
C THR A 103 -0.29 -21.72 1.49
N ALA A 104 0.14 -21.13 0.37
CA ALA A 104 0.54 -21.86 -0.84
C ALA A 104 1.79 -21.23 -1.47
N THR A 105 2.62 -22.06 -2.11
CA THR A 105 3.70 -21.59 -2.98
C THR A 105 3.10 -20.97 -4.23
N TYR A 106 3.38 -19.68 -4.40
CA TYR A 106 3.02 -18.88 -5.54
C TYR A 106 3.59 -19.46 -6.86
N GLY A 107 2.75 -19.72 -7.87
CA GLY A 107 3.21 -20.08 -9.22
C GLY A 107 3.93 -18.89 -9.87
N GLY A 108 5.08 -19.10 -10.51
CA GLY A 108 6.03 -18.04 -10.90
C GLY A 108 5.56 -16.96 -11.90
N ALA A 109 4.26 -16.80 -12.17
CA ALA A 109 3.74 -16.02 -13.31
C ALA A 109 3.11 -14.64 -12.99
N GLY A 110 3.15 -14.14 -11.75
CA GLY A 110 2.64 -12.80 -11.37
C GLY A 110 1.10 -12.66 -11.25
N ARG A 111 0.32 -13.44 -12.02
CA ARG A 111 -1.15 -13.31 -12.10
C ARG A 111 -1.91 -13.84 -10.90
N GLU A 112 -1.34 -14.77 -10.14
CA GLU A 112 -1.99 -15.34 -8.96
C GLU A 112 -2.14 -14.28 -7.86
N TRP A 113 -1.39 -13.17 -7.89
CA TRP A 113 -1.58 -12.00 -7.00
C TRP A 113 -2.91 -11.27 -7.22
N GLY A 114 -3.66 -11.63 -8.28
CA GLY A 114 -5.05 -11.24 -8.46
C GLY A 114 -5.24 -9.72 -8.43
N PRO A 115 -6.05 -9.16 -7.50
CA PRO A 115 -6.25 -7.72 -7.39
C PRO A 115 -4.96 -6.93 -7.13
N LEU A 116 -3.96 -7.53 -6.46
CA LEU A 116 -2.70 -6.86 -6.14
C LEU A 116 -1.74 -6.77 -7.33
N TYR A 117 -1.98 -7.54 -8.41
CA TYR A 117 -1.16 -7.48 -9.62
C TYR A 117 -1.53 -6.26 -10.48
N ARG A 118 -1.30 -5.05 -9.94
CA ARG A 118 -1.66 -3.76 -10.54
C ARG A 118 -0.55 -2.74 -10.30
N TRP A 119 -0.04 -2.17 -11.38
CA TRP A 119 1.03 -1.18 -11.40
C TRP A 119 0.52 0.18 -11.88
N GLY A 120 1.37 1.20 -11.80
CA GLY A 120 1.06 2.58 -12.13
C GLY A 120 0.33 3.33 -11.02
N ILE A 121 -0.12 4.54 -11.36
CA ILE A 121 -0.56 5.56 -10.37
C ILE A 121 -1.77 5.17 -9.50
N ASN A 122 -2.55 4.16 -9.92
CA ASN A 122 -3.71 3.63 -9.20
C ASN A 122 -3.54 2.16 -8.80
N GLY A 123 -2.35 1.60 -8.99
CA GLY A 123 -1.98 0.26 -8.56
C GLY A 123 -1.54 0.24 -7.09
N ILE A 124 -0.60 -0.64 -6.76
CA ILE A 124 -0.03 -0.81 -5.41
C ILE A 124 0.52 0.48 -4.82
N LEU A 125 0.92 1.46 -5.64
CA LEU A 125 1.22 2.82 -5.18
C LEU A 125 0.21 3.33 -4.14
N THR A 126 -1.08 3.06 -4.36
CA THR A 126 -2.14 3.51 -3.45
C THR A 126 -2.01 2.89 -2.06
N VAL A 127 -1.63 1.62 -1.96
CA VAL A 127 -1.41 0.91 -0.70
C VAL A 127 -0.16 1.45 0.00
N VAL A 128 0.94 1.65 -0.75
CA VAL A 128 2.20 2.20 -0.24
C VAL A 128 2.00 3.63 0.30
N ALA A 129 1.24 4.46 -0.42
CA ALA A 129 0.87 5.81 0.02
C ALA A 129 0.01 5.80 1.29
N SER A 130 -0.96 4.89 1.32
CA SER A 130 -1.86 4.68 2.45
C SER A 130 -1.07 4.39 3.73
N LEU A 131 -0.13 3.44 3.66
CA LEU A 131 0.78 3.12 4.77
C LEU A 131 1.72 4.28 5.12
N TYR A 132 2.21 5.03 4.14
CA TYR A 132 3.06 6.20 4.38
C TYR A 132 2.34 7.26 5.22
N PHE A 133 1.16 7.70 4.77
CA PHE A 133 0.40 8.74 5.46
C PHE A 133 0.02 8.30 6.87
N TRP A 134 -0.39 7.04 7.03
CA TRP A 134 -0.70 6.50 8.34
C TRP A 134 0.53 6.47 9.25
N GLY A 135 1.67 6.00 8.74
CA GLY A 135 2.94 5.96 9.45
C GLY A 135 3.38 7.35 9.92
N CYS A 136 3.25 8.37 9.06
CA CYS A 136 3.54 9.75 9.44
C CYS A 136 2.66 10.25 10.60
N VAL A 137 1.41 9.80 10.69
CA VAL A 137 0.49 10.20 11.76
C VAL A 137 0.78 9.48 13.08
N VAL A 138 1.19 8.21 13.03
CA VAL A 138 1.43 7.39 14.23
C VAL A 138 2.89 7.36 14.68
N GLN A 139 3.81 7.92 13.89
CA GLN A 139 5.22 8.03 14.29
C GLN A 139 5.33 8.80 15.61
N GLY A 140 6.05 8.21 16.57
CA GLY A 140 6.18 8.77 17.92
C GLY A 140 4.95 8.58 18.82
N LYS A 141 3.94 7.80 18.41
CA LYS A 141 2.72 7.50 19.19
C LYS A 141 2.58 5.99 19.42
N PRO A 142 3.22 5.43 20.47
CA PRO A 142 3.28 3.98 20.70
C PRO A 142 1.91 3.29 20.75
N GLU A 143 0.89 3.98 21.24
CA GLU A 143 -0.48 3.49 21.38
C GLU A 143 -1.16 3.17 20.03
N PHE A 144 -0.70 3.79 18.93
CA PHE A 144 -1.24 3.55 17.58
C PHE A 144 -0.26 2.80 16.67
N LEU A 145 1.01 2.66 17.08
CA LEU A 145 2.06 2.10 16.24
C LEU A 145 1.82 0.63 15.90
N GLY A 146 1.32 -0.15 16.87
CA GLY A 146 1.18 -1.60 16.71
C GLY A 146 0.17 -2.04 15.63
N SER A 147 -0.85 -1.24 15.30
CA SER A 147 -1.76 -1.56 14.20
C SER A 147 -1.15 -1.23 12.84
N TRP A 148 -0.39 -0.14 12.75
CA TRP A 148 0.36 0.23 11.56
C TRP A 148 1.49 -0.77 11.27
N GLU A 149 2.26 -1.18 12.27
CA GLU A 149 3.36 -2.15 12.09
C GLU A 149 2.86 -3.49 11.56
N ARG A 150 1.72 -3.99 12.08
CA ARG A 150 1.10 -5.21 11.56
C ARG A 150 0.69 -5.08 10.10
N ALA A 151 0.13 -3.93 9.72
CA ALA A 151 -0.25 -3.67 8.32
C ALA A 151 0.99 -3.59 7.41
N VAL A 152 2.08 -2.97 7.87
CA VAL A 152 3.37 -2.91 7.17
C VAL A 152 4.00 -4.29 7.03
N GLN A 153 3.91 -5.15 8.04
CA GLN A 153 4.48 -6.50 7.97
C GLN A 153 3.69 -7.42 7.04
N ASP A 154 2.41 -7.15 6.83
CA ASP A 154 1.55 -7.98 5.97
C ASP A 154 1.67 -7.67 4.47
N VAL A 155 2.00 -6.42 4.11
CA VAL A 155 2.15 -5.94 2.72
C VAL A 155 3.50 -6.31 2.14
#